data_AF-A0A401P046-F1
#
_entry.id   AF-A0A401P046-F1
#
_cell.length_a   1.000
_cell.length_b   1.000
_cell.length_c   1.000
_cell.angle_alpha   90.00
_cell.angle_beta   90.00
_cell.angle_gamma   90.00
#
_symmetry.space_group_name_H-M   'P 1'
#
loop_
_entity.id
_entity.type
_entity.pdbx_description
1 polymer ?
#
loop_
_entity_poly.entity_id
_entity_poly.type
_entity_poly.pdbx_seq_one_letter_code
_entity_poly.pdbx_strand_id
1 'polypeptide(L)'
;MSRPLLGLILLNEKYFGELRSNLISNQGLEQQQTLNACFEKLMEGVEQNLLIKNRDRFTQNMSVFKRDVTEILRISTAANTPVGTVYMMS
;
A
#
# COMPACT_ATOMS: atom_id res chain seq x y z
N MET A 1 15.94 -5.70 0.60
CA MET A 1 15.42 -6.62 -0.45
C MET A 1 14.31 -6.00 -1.32
N SER A 2 14.29 -4.68 -1.55
CA SER A 2 13.30 -3.99 -2.42
C SER A 2 13.81 -3.73 -3.85
N ARG A 3 15.13 -3.71 -4.03
CA ARG A 3 15.79 -3.35 -5.30
C ARG A 3 15.36 -4.17 -6.53
N PRO A 4 15.12 -5.50 -6.48
CA PRO A 4 14.62 -6.24 -7.65
C PRO A 4 13.17 -5.89 -7.99
N LEU A 5 12.38 -5.41 -7.02
CA LEU A 5 10.95 -5.14 -7.24
C LEU A 5 10.73 -3.93 -8.15
N LEU A 6 11.55 -2.88 -8.05
CA LEU A 6 11.47 -1.75 -8.99
C LEU A 6 11.67 -2.21 -10.44
N GLY A 7 12.65 -3.09 -10.68
CA GLY A 7 12.88 -3.64 -12.02
C GLY A 7 11.69 -4.43 -12.55
N LEU A 8 11.03 -5.22 -11.69
CA LEU A 8 9.82 -5.96 -12.07
C LEU A 8 8.63 -5.05 -12.37
N ILE A 9 8.45 -3.99 -11.59
CA ILE A 9 7.39 -2.99 -11.79
C ILE A 9 7.60 -2.27 -13.12
N LEU A 10 8.80 -1.75 -13.38
CA LEU A 10 9.11 -1.03 -14.62
C LEU A 10 9.03 -1.93 -15.86
N LEU A 11 9.36 -3.22 -15.73
CA LEU A 11 9.24 -4.18 -16.83
C LEU A 11 7.78 -4.51 -17.15
N ASN A 12 6.88 -4.44 -16.16
CA ASN A 12 5.50 -4.89 -16.27
C ASN A 12 4.51 -3.83 -15.76
N GLU A 13 4.69 -2.57 -16.17
CA GLU A 13 3.91 -1.43 -15.66
C GLU A 13 2.40 -1.62 -15.83
N LYS A 14 1.97 -2.16 -16.98
CA LYS A 14 0.54 -2.45 -17.24
C LYS A 14 -0.03 -3.42 -16.21
N TYR A 15 0.67 -4.55 -15.98
CA TYR A 15 0.23 -5.56 -15.03
C TYR A 15 0.25 -5.01 -13.59
N PHE A 16 1.25 -4.20 -13.23
CA PHE A 16 1.29 -3.54 -11.94
C PHE A 16 0.13 -2.56 -11.74
N GLY A 17 -0.24 -1.80 -12.79
CA GLY A 17 -1.41 -0.93 -12.77
C GLY A 17 -2.73 -1.68 -12.56
N GLU A 18 -2.92 -2.80 -13.27
CA GLU A 18 -4.07 -3.68 -13.10
C GLU A 18 -4.12 -4.27 -11.68
N LEU A 19 -2.97 -4.75 -11.17
CA LEU A 19 -2.86 -5.27 -9.81
C LEU A 19 -3.22 -4.20 -8.76
N ARG A 20 -2.68 -2.99 -8.89
CA ARG A 20 -3.02 -1.85 -8.02
C ARG A 20 -4.52 -1.58 -8.05
N SER A 21 -5.12 -1.48 -9.24
CA SER A 21 -6.55 -1.23 -9.39
C SER A 21 -7.39 -2.29 -8.69
N ASN A 22 -7.06 -3.57 -8.89
CA ASN A 22 -7.74 -4.69 -8.25
C ASN A 22 -7.60 -4.68 -6.73
N LEU A 23 -6.41 -4.38 -6.19
CA LEU A 23 -6.20 -4.31 -4.74
C LEU A 23 -7.00 -3.17 -4.11
N ILE A 24 -7.04 -2.01 -4.77
CA ILE A 24 -7.80 -0.84 -4.30
C ILE A 24 -9.29 -1.14 -4.35
N SER A 25 -9.84 -1.64 -5.47
CA SER A 25 -11.28 -1.88 -5.61
C SER A 25 -11.84 -2.90 -4.61
N ASN A 26 -10.98 -3.77 -4.05
CA ASN A 26 -11.36 -4.73 -3.02
C ASN A 26 -11.43 -4.15 -1.59
N GLN A 27 -11.08 -2.88 -1.39
CA GLN A 27 -11.19 -2.22 -0.09
C GLN A 27 -12.52 -1.45 0.05
N GLY A 28 -12.91 -1.12 1.29
CA GLY A 28 -14.03 -0.20 1.55
C GLY A 28 -13.71 1.24 1.09
N LEU A 29 -14.72 2.04 0.75
CA LEU A 29 -14.57 3.36 0.10
C LEU A 29 -13.53 4.30 0.75
N GLU A 30 -13.51 4.38 2.08
CA GLU A 30 -12.55 5.19 2.83
C GLU A 30 -11.11 4.67 2.66
N GLN A 31 -10.95 3.36 2.72
CA GLN A 31 -9.66 2.69 2.58
C GLN A 31 -9.13 2.74 1.15
N GLN A 32 -10.02 2.78 0.15
CA GLN A 32 -9.63 2.95 -1.25
C GLN A 32 -8.83 4.22 -1.46
N GLN A 33 -9.29 5.35 -0.90
CA GLN A 33 -8.62 6.64 -1.01
C GLN A 33 -7.23 6.61 -0.36
N THR A 34 -7.15 6.07 0.86
CA THR A 34 -5.89 5.98 1.60
C THR A 34 -4.89 5.04 0.92
N LEU A 35 -5.34 3.88 0.44
CA LEU A 35 -4.50 2.93 -0.27
C LEU A 35 -4.04 3.49 -1.62
N ASN A 36 -4.90 4.22 -2.33
CA ASN A 36 -4.52 4.91 -3.56
C ASN A 36 -3.38 5.91 -3.33
N ALA A 37 -3.50 6.75 -2.29
CA ALA A 37 -2.44 7.69 -1.91
C ALA A 37 -1.13 6.99 -1.50
N CYS A 38 -1.21 5.81 -0.88
CA CYS A 38 -0.02 5.00 -0.57
C CYS A 38 0.71 4.58 -1.86
N PHE A 39 -0.01 4.12 -2.88
CA PHE A 39 0.59 3.76 -4.16
C PHE A 39 1.17 4.96 -4.93
N GLU A 40 0.61 6.16 -4.78
CA GLU A 40 1.20 7.38 -5.34
C GLU A 40 2.53 7.70 -4.68
N LYS A 41 2.58 7.72 -3.34
CA LYS A 41 3.83 7.91 -2.58
C LYS A 41 4.88 6.85 -2.87
N LEU A 42 4.46 5.61 -3.16
CA LEU A 42 5.38 4.53 -3.53
C LEU A 42 6.22 4.89 -4.77
N MET A 43 5.61 5.53 -5.76
CA MET A 43 6.25 5.89 -7.04
C MET A 43 6.70 7.37 -7.10
N GLU A 44 6.51 8.14 -6.03
CA GLU A 44 6.88 9.55 -5.99
C GLU A 44 8.39 9.74 -6.19
N GLY A 45 8.75 10.52 -7.22
CA GLY A 45 10.14 10.78 -7.60
C GLY A 45 10.89 9.55 -8.12
N VAL A 46 10.18 8.46 -8.48
CA VAL A 46 10.74 7.28 -9.12
C VAL A 46 10.65 7.44 -10.65
N GLU A 47 11.79 7.39 -11.32
CA GLU A 47 11.90 7.49 -12.77
C GLU A 47 11.87 6.10 -13.45
N GLN A 48 11.70 6.05 -14.78
CA GLN A 48 11.77 4.81 -15.57
C GLN A 48 13.21 4.36 -15.85
N ASN A 49 14.02 4.21 -14.80
CA ASN A 49 15.39 3.71 -14.92
C ASN A 49 15.84 2.94 -13.67
N LEU A 50 16.95 2.19 -13.77
CA LEU A 50 17.49 1.38 -12.68
C LEU A 50 18.77 1.96 -12.06
N LEU A 51 18.95 3.28 -12.15
CA LEU A 51 20.08 3.96 -11.53
C LEU A 51 20.07 3.75 -10.01
N ILE A 52 21.25 3.75 -9.38
CA ILE A 52 21.38 3.52 -7.93
C ILE A 52 20.51 4.52 -7.15
N LYS A 53 20.58 5.81 -7.48
CA LYS A 53 19.77 6.86 -6.84
C LYS A 53 18.27 6.58 -6.94
N ASN A 54 17.79 6.12 -8.10
CA ASN A 54 16.38 5.84 -8.31
C ASN A 54 15.91 4.59 -7.53
N ARG A 55 16.75 3.55 -7.48
CA ARG A 55 16.52 2.36 -6.65
C ARG A 55 16.50 2.67 -5.16
N ASP A 56 17.35 3.58 -4.71
CA ASP A 56 17.41 4.01 -3.33
C ASP A 56 16.17 4.85 -2.96
N ARG A 57 15.72 5.74 -3.86
CA ARG A 57 14.43 6.46 -3.73
C ARG A 57 13.27 5.48 -3.57
N PHE A 58 13.12 4.53 -4.49
CA PHE A 58 12.07 3.51 -4.40
C PHE A 58 12.14 2.72 -3.08
N THR A 59 13.35 2.40 -2.60
CA THR A 59 13.54 1.71 -1.32
C THR A 59 13.09 2.54 -0.13
N GLN A 60 13.32 3.85 -0.14
CA GLN A 60 12.80 4.77 0.88
C GLN A 60 11.27 4.82 0.85
N ASN A 61 10.69 5.02 -0.34
CA ASN A 61 9.25 5.06 -0.54
C ASN A 61 8.58 3.75 -0.09
N MET A 62 9.20 2.60 -0.36
CA MET A 62 8.72 1.29 0.06
C MET A 62 8.60 1.17 1.59
N SER A 63 9.53 1.76 2.35
CA SER A 63 9.47 1.75 3.81
C SER A 63 8.26 2.52 4.33
N VAL A 64 7.95 3.67 3.71
CA VAL A 64 6.75 4.44 3.99
C VAL A 64 5.50 3.67 3.61
N PHE A 65 5.45 3.13 2.38
CA PHE A 65 4.34 2.31 1.89
C PHE A 65 3.99 1.16 2.84
N LYS A 66 4.98 0.40 3.29
CA LYS A 66 4.77 -0.71 4.24
C LYS A 66 4.15 -0.26 5.56
N ARG A 67 4.62 0.86 6.11
CA ARG A 67 4.09 1.42 7.36
C ARG A 67 2.63 1.85 7.17
N ASP A 68 2.36 2.65 6.15
CA ASP A 68 1.04 3.22 5.89
C ASP A 68 0.02 2.10 5.58
N VAL A 69 0.39 1.09 4.79
CA VAL A 69 -0.48 -0.08 4.53
C VAL A 69 -0.73 -0.91 5.79
N THR A 70 0.27 -1.10 6.65
CA THR A 70 0.08 -1.83 7.91
C THR A 70 -0.92 -1.12 8.82
N GLU A 71 -0.92 0.21 8.82
CA GLU A 71 -1.88 1.02 9.57
C GLU A 71 -3.31 0.84 9.05
N ILE A 72 -3.52 0.89 7.72
CA ILE A 72 -4.81 0.61 7.09
C ILE A 72 -5.34 -0.77 7.53
N LEU A 73 -4.49 -1.80 7.47
CA LEU A 73 -4.89 -3.17 7.83
C LEU A 73 -5.25 -3.30 9.31
N ARG A 74 -4.55 -2.60 10.21
CA ARG A 74 -4.91 -2.56 11.64
C ARG A 74 -6.29 -1.94 11.88
N ILE A 75 -6.60 -0.85 11.19
CA ILE A 75 -7.92 -0.19 11.28
C ILE A 75 -9.02 -1.15 10.80
N SER A 76 -8.81 -1.88 9.71
CA SER A 76 -9.75 -2.90 9.22
C SER A 76 -10.01 -4.00 10.25
N THR A 77 -8.99 -4.45 10.99
CA THR A 77 -9.16 -5.47 12.03
C THR A 77 -9.85 -4.96 13.29
N ALA A 78 -9.62 -3.70 13.68
CA ALA A 78 -10.23 -3.11 14.88
C ALA A 78 -11.74 -2.86 14.70
N ALA A 79 -12.18 -2.49 13.49
CA ALA A 79 -13.59 -2.25 13.16
C ALA A 79 -14.48 -3.51 13.20
N ASN A 80 -13.90 -4.71 13.27
CA ASN A 80 -14.63 -5.98 13.34
C ASN A 80 -14.83 -6.52 14.78
N THR A 81 -14.55 -5.71 15.81
CA THR A 81 -14.87 -6.11 17.19
C THR A 81 -16.33 -5.73 17.49
N PRO A 82 -17.25 -6.68 17.75
CA PRO A 82 -18.58 -6.31 18.18
C PRO A 82 -18.49 -5.72 19.58
N VAL A 83 -18.61 -4.39 19.67
CA VAL A 83 -18.91 -3.67 20.92
C VAL A 83 -20.34 -4.04 21.30
N GLY A 84 -20.53 -5.21 21.91
CA GLY A 84 -21.88 -5.74 22.16
C GLY A 84 -22.04 -6.67 23.36
N THR A 85 -20.96 -7.14 24.01
CA THR A 85 -21.08 -8.15 25.08
C THR A 85 -20.76 -7.63 26.49
N VAL A 86 -20.38 -6.36 26.67
CA VAL A 86 -19.93 -5.86 27.99
C VAL A 86 -21.07 -5.27 28.85
N TYR A 87 -22.29 -5.11 28.33
CA TYR A 87 -23.39 -4.41 29.05
C TYR A 87 -24.60 -5.28 29.46
N MET A 88 -24.48 -6.61 29.53
CA MET A 88 -25.61 -7.51 29.90
C MET A 88 -25.30 -8.46 31.06
N MET A 89 -24.44 -8.06 32.01
CA MET A 89 -24.16 -8.82 33.25
C MET A 89 -24.08 -7.91 34.48
N SER A 90 -25.13 -7.15 34.76
CA SER A 90 -25.33 -6.50 36.06
C SER A 90 -26.79 -6.59 36.47
#